data_AF-A0AAJ1NSJ1-F1
#
_entry.id   AF-A0AAJ1NSJ1-F1
#
_cell.length_a   1.000
_cell.length_b   1.000
_cell.length_c   1.000
_cell.angle_alpha   90.00
_cell.angle_beta   90.00
_cell.angle_gamma   90.00
#
_symmetry.space_group_name_H-M   'P 1'
#
loop_
_entity.id
_entity.type
_entity.pdbx_description
1 polymer ?
#
loop_
_entity_poly.entity_id
_entity_poly.type
_entity_poly.pdbx_seq_one_letter_code
_entity_poly.pdbx_strand_id
1 'polypeptide(L)' 'MTVVLTAKQIEDLADFAKKDGQPQYTITTGTIPEFEAEDGSTIPEYHGLIAYSDSLEHGVLQLDD' A
#
# COMPACT_ATOMS: atom_id res chain seq x y z
N MET A 1 17.76 6.26 3.46
CA MET A 1 16.87 6.36 2.28
C MET A 1 15.73 7.26 2.69
N THR A 2 15.45 8.30 1.91
CA THR A 2 14.40 9.28 2.24
C THR A 2 13.23 9.03 1.31
N VAL A 3 12.04 8.79 1.86
CA VAL A 3 10.79 8.68 1.11
C VAL A 3 10.15 10.06 1.09
N VAL A 4 9.82 10.56 -0.10
CA VAL A 4 9.08 11.81 -0.28
C VAL A 4 7.68 11.45 -0.74
N LEU A 5 6.68 11.86 0.04
CA LEU A 5 5.27 11.66 -0.30
C LEU A 5 4.64 12.99 -0.71
N THR A 6 3.71 12.94 -1.65
CA THR A 6 2.85 14.06 -1.99
C THR A 6 1.79 14.27 -0.90
N ALA A 7 1.16 15.45 -0.85
CA ALA A 7 0.09 15.72 0.11
C ALA A 7 -1.04 14.70 -0.01
N LYS A 8 -1.41 14.35 -1.25
CA LYS A 8 -2.44 13.35 -1.54
C LYS A 8 -2.07 11.97 -1.00
N GLN A 9 -0.83 11.52 -1.20
CA GLN A 9 -0.35 10.25 -0.66
C GLN A 9 -0.42 10.19 0.87
N ILE A 10 -0.15 11.31 1.55
CA ILE A 10 -0.27 11.41 3.01
C ILE A 10 -1.75 11.30 3.44
N GLU A 11 -2.67 11.93 2.70
CA GLU A 11 -4.11 11.84 2.96
C GLU A 11 -4.64 10.41 2.75
N ASP A 12 -4.28 9.78 1.63
CA ASP A 12 -4.66 8.40 1.32
C ASP A 12 -4.09 7.41 2.36
N LEU A 13 -2.84 7.60 2.80
CA LEU A 13 -2.25 6.81 3.89
C LEU A 13 -3.00 7.01 5.22
N ALA A 14 -3.40 8.23 5.54
CA ALA A 14 -4.14 8.52 6.77
C ALA A 14 -5.55 7.90 6.76
N ASP A 15 -6.23 7.89 5.61
CA ASP A 15 -7.54 7.25 5.47
C ASP A 15 -7.42 5.71 5.56
N PHE A 16 -6.43 5.15 4.87
CA PHE A 16 -6.10 3.73 4.96
C PHE A 16 -5.81 3.33 6.41
N ALA A 17 -4.97 4.11 7.11
CA ALA A 17 -4.62 3.85 8.51
C ALA A 17 -5.83 3.82 9.45
N LYS A 18 -6.81 4.69 9.23
CA LYS A 18 -8.04 4.74 10.02
C LYS A 18 -8.96 3.54 9.76
N LYS A 19 -9.03 3.08 8.51
CA LYS A 19 -9.86 1.93 8.11
C LYS A 19 -9.26 0.61 8.60
N ASP A 20 -7.95 0.48 8.43
CA ASP A 20 -7.20 -0.73 8.75
C ASP A 20 -6.91 -0.86 10.26
N GLY A 21 -6.82 0.27 10.97
CA GLY A 21 -6.77 0.34 12.43
C GLY A 21 -5.41 0.01 13.04
N GLN A 22 -4.37 -0.18 12.22
CA GLN A 22 -3.03 -0.49 12.71
C GLN A 22 -2.30 0.74 13.27
N PRO A 23 -1.48 0.56 14.32
CA PRO A 23 -0.76 1.65 14.96
C PRO A 23 0.44 2.17 14.16
N GLN A 24 0.95 1.38 13.21
CA GLN A 24 2.13 1.71 12.42
C GLN A 24 2.06 1.10 11.02
N TYR A 25 2.69 1.78 10.07
CA TYR A 25 2.87 1.32 8.69
C TYR A 25 4.33 1.50 8.27
N THR A 26 4.82 0.54 7.52
CA THR A 26 6.13 0.59 6.87
C THR A 26 5.94 1.06 5.44
N ILE A 27 6.68 2.10 5.06
CA ILE A 27 6.68 2.62 3.69
C ILE A 27 7.99 2.21 3.02
N THR A 28 7.88 1.53 1.89
CA THR A 28 9.05 1.10 1.11
C THR A 28 8.75 1.14 -0.38
N THR A 29 9.80 1.16 -1.19
CA THR A 29 9.66 0.81 -2.61
C THR A 29 9.63 -0.72 -2.70
N GLY A 30 8.61 -1.25 -3.38
CA GLY A 30 8.39 -2.69 -3.50
C GLY A 30 7.82 -3.06 -4.85
N THR A 31 7.86 -4.36 -5.13
CA THR A 31 7.24 -4.96 -6.31
C THR A 31 6.18 -5.93 -5.84
N ILE A 32 4.94 -5.72 -6.27
CA ILE A 32 3.85 -6.66 -6.07
C ILE A 32 3.67 -7.37 -7.41
N PRO A 33 3.98 -8.68 -7.52
CA PRO A 33 3.82 -9.42 -8.77
C PRO A 33 2.36 -9.46 -9.19
N GLU A 34 2.10 -9.71 -10.48
CA GLU A 34 0.74 -9.95 -10.99
C GLU A 34 0.08 -11.10 -10.22
N PHE A 35 -1.18 -10.91 -9.82
CA PHE A 35 -1.96 -11.93 -9.11
C PHE A 35 -3.44 -11.90 -9.50
N GLU A 36 -4.13 -13.02 -9.34
CA GLU A 36 -5.59 -13.11 -9.51
C GLU A 36 -6.27 -12.81 -8.17
N ALA A 37 -7.08 -11.77 -8.13
CA ALA A 37 -7.88 -11.42 -6.95
C ALA A 37 -9.03 -12.41 -6.76
N GLU A 38 -9.61 -12.45 -5.57
CA GLU A 38 -10.72 -13.36 -5.23
C GLU A 38 -11.97 -13.17 -6.10
N ASP A 39 -12.13 -12.00 -6.73
CA ASP A 39 -13.20 -11.70 -7.69
C ASP A 39 -12.91 -12.22 -9.12
N GLY A 40 -11.81 -12.95 -9.32
CA GLY A 40 -11.37 -13.45 -10.64
C GLY A 40 -10.77 -12.36 -11.54
N SER A 41 -10.52 -11.17 -11.00
CA SER A 41 -9.85 -10.08 -11.72
C SER A 41 -8.33 -10.24 -11.62
N THR A 42 -7.63 -10.13 -12.75
CA THR A 42 -6.16 -10.10 -12.78
C THR A 42 -5.66 -8.71 -12.40
N ILE A 43 -4.92 -8.63 -11.30
CA ILE A 43 -4.24 -7.41 -10.85
C ILE A 43 -2.83 -7.43 -11.44
N PRO A 44 -2.46 -6.46 -12.29
CA PRO A 44 -1.15 -6.43 -12.93
C PRO A 44 -0.03 -6.22 -11.91
N GLU A 45 1.20 -6.53 -12.32
CA GLU A 45 2.39 -6.22 -11.53
C GLU A 45 2.46 -4.72 -11.21
N TYR A 46 2.72 -4.41 -9.95
CA TYR A 46 2.91 -3.07 -9.44
C TYR A 46 4.36 -2.89 -8.98
N HIS A 47 5.01 -1.81 -9.41
CA HIS A 47 6.35 -1.44 -8.95
C HIS A 47 6.37 0.03 -8.54
N GLY A 48 6.42 0.30 -7.24
CA GLY A 48 6.30 1.66 -6.73
C GLY A 48 6.42 1.75 -5.22
N LEU A 49 5.94 2.85 -4.65
CA LEU A 49 5.87 3.03 -3.21
C LEU A 49 4.67 2.28 -2.67
N ILE A 50 4.90 1.46 -1.65
CA ILE A 50 3.86 0.73 -0.94
C ILE A 50 3.91 1.04 0.54
N ALA A 51 2.74 1.09 1.15
CA ALA A 51 2.56 1.15 2.60
C ALA A 51 1.85 -0.13 3.06
N TYR A 52 2.42 -0.79 4.06
CA TYR A 52 1.86 -2.01 4.63
C TYR A 52 2.08 -2.04 6.14
N SER A 53 1.21 -2.73 6.87
CA SER A 53 1.42 -3.04 8.28
C SER A 53 2.16 -4.38 8.40
N ASP A 54 2.72 -4.69 9.57
CA ASP A 54 3.42 -5.97 9.80
C ASP A 54 2.46 -7.18 9.87
N SER A 55 1.18 -6.99 9.53
CA SER A 55 0.17 -8.03 9.61
C SER A 55 -0.18 -8.60 8.24
N LEU A 56 -0.22 -9.93 8.17
CA LEU A 56 -0.60 -10.68 6.97
C LEU A 56 -2.12 -10.65 6.70
N GLU A 57 -2.92 -10.23 7.68
CA GLU A 57 -4.37 -10.11 7.56
C GLU A 57 -4.80 -8.77 6.95
N HIS A 58 -3.87 -7.82 6.85
CA HIS A 58 -4.14 -6.45 6.45
C HIS A 58 -3.59 -6.16 5.05
N GLY A 59 -4.19 -5.15 4.42
CA GLY A 59 -3.89 -4.83 3.03
C GLY A 59 -2.55 -4.12 2.83
N VAL A 60 -2.13 -4.04 1.57
CA VAL A 60 -1.05 -3.17 1.12
C VAL A 60 -1.67 -2.00 0.36
N LEU A 61 -1.34 -0.78 0.75
CA LEU A 61 -1.72 0.43 0.03
C LEU A 61 -0.62 0.79 -0.98
N GLN A 62 -1.01 0.96 -2.23
CA GLN A 62 -0.15 1.53 -3.27
C GLN A 62 -0.18 3.05 -3.17
N LEU A 63 0.99 3.66 -3.10
CA LEU A 63 1.18 5.12 -3.03
C LEU A 63 1.66 5.60 -4.40
N ASP A 64 0.82 5.40 -5.43
CA ASP A 64 1.06 5.95 -6.76
C ASP A 64 0.78 7.46 -6.82
N ASP A 65 1.14 8.11 -7.93
CA ASP A 65 0.90 9.53 -8.19
C ASP A 65 -0.45 9.75 -8.91
#